data_AF-A0A5C3MVA9-F1
#
_entry.id   AF-A0A5C3MVA9-F1
#
_cell.length_a   1.000
_cell.length_b   1.000
_cell.length_c   1.000
_cell.angle_alpha   90.00
_cell.angle_beta   90.00
_cell.angle_gamma   90.00
#
_symmetry.space_group_name_H-M   'P 1'
#
loop_
_entity.id
_entity.type
_entity.pdbx_description
1 polymer ?
#
loop_
_entity_poly.entity_id
_entity_poly.type
_entity_poly.pdbx_seq_one_letter_code
_entity_poly.pdbx_strand_id
1 'polypeptide(L)'
;MRRVTRDEARIRAEIMSVTQGLDKGQGRSTDELITSDGPVKGAEAQRLRNYATSRYLDPTCDLDTYGRSLLMGDLEGVKRDFQTPRRKAQGSRPTRRSRAHVRVSRPLRAALGPHKRPHLQRAPPRHPARVQPPRHRQVAQLPVDGADVSGTTALAHSVSTKPAFDPELARLLYDAGGDVNHRNRYGEVPAHEICMVWDARDLPRAVDALRWFLAHGGNVDVVENSGHTCPRSLLGTVTQKHKDRTLKRVVQEEDARRMRRGDVCCAFCGREDRLVLSCGRCKKARYCAPPRACQRGDWKHHKRDCKT
;
A
#
# COMPACT_ATOMS: atom_id res chain seq x y z
N MET A 1 8.77 -14.68 21.64
CA MET A 1 7.38 -14.21 21.83
C MET A 1 7.33 -13.21 22.99
N ARG A 2 7.12 -11.91 22.76
CA ARG A 2 6.65 -11.03 23.85
C ARG A 2 5.12 -11.13 23.87
N ARG A 3 4.56 -11.72 24.93
CA ARG A 3 3.10 -11.68 25.20
C ARG A 3 2.66 -10.22 25.23
N VAL A 4 1.50 -9.91 24.65
CA VAL A 4 0.87 -8.58 24.83
C VAL A 4 0.71 -8.43 26.33
N THR A 5 1.28 -7.39 26.92
CA THR A 5 1.11 -7.18 28.35
C THR A 5 -0.37 -6.94 28.63
N ARG A 6 -0.86 -7.34 29.80
CA ARG A 6 -2.25 -7.06 30.18
C ARG A 6 -2.58 -5.57 30.06
N ASP A 7 -1.59 -4.70 30.27
CA ASP A 7 -1.73 -3.26 30.11
C ASP A 7 -1.89 -2.80 28.65
N GLU A 8 -1.14 -3.38 27.70
CA GLU A 8 -1.33 -3.09 26.26
C GLU A 8 -2.72 -3.52 25.77
N ALA A 9 -3.25 -4.62 26.30
CA ALA A 9 -4.61 -5.07 26.00
C ALA A 9 -5.67 -4.16 26.62
N ARG A 10 -5.47 -3.68 27.86
CA ARG A 10 -6.38 -2.76 28.55
C ARG A 10 -6.44 -1.39 27.87
N ILE A 11 -5.28 -0.79 27.57
CA ILE A 11 -5.20 0.51 26.88
C ILE A 11 -5.89 0.44 25.51
N ARG A 12 -5.75 -0.68 24.78
CA ARG A 12 -6.45 -0.88 23.51
C ARG A 12 -7.96 -1.01 23.68
N ALA A 13 -8.44 -1.73 24.68
CA ALA A 13 -9.86 -1.84 24.97
C ALA A 13 -10.47 -0.48 25.33
N GLU A 14 -9.75 0.35 26.09
CA GLU A 14 -10.15 1.73 26.40
C GLU A 14 -10.20 2.60 25.14
N ILE A 15 -9.19 2.55 24.27
CA ILE A 15 -9.19 3.27 22.98
C ILE A 15 -10.36 2.84 22.10
N MET A 16 -10.66 1.53 22.05
CA MET A 16 -11.79 1.00 21.29
C MET A 16 -13.14 1.44 21.84
N SER A 17 -13.29 1.48 23.17
CA SER A 17 -14.51 1.97 23.85
C SER A 17 -14.75 3.45 23.54
N VAL A 18 -13.71 4.29 23.64
CA VAL A 18 -13.79 5.71 23.32
C VAL A 18 -14.12 5.94 21.84
N THR A 19 -13.51 5.17 20.93
CA THR A 19 -13.77 5.31 19.50
C THR A 19 -15.14 4.77 19.08
N GLN A 20 -15.69 3.77 19.76
CA GLN A 20 -17.08 3.34 19.57
C GLN A 20 -18.07 4.41 20.04
N GLY A 21 -17.78 5.13 21.13
CA GLY A 21 -18.62 6.23 21.62
C GLY A 21 -18.68 7.45 20.68
N LEU A 22 -17.69 7.64 19.81
CA LEU A 22 -17.66 8.73 18.82
C LEU A 22 -18.40 8.39 17.51
N ASP A 23 -18.83 7.16 17.35
CA ASP A 23 -19.46 6.68 16.13
C ASP A 23 -20.96 6.97 16.13
N LYS A 24 -21.36 7.97 15.34
CA LYS A 24 -22.76 8.41 15.22
C LYS A 24 -23.64 7.50 14.34
N GLY A 25 -23.14 6.32 13.94
CA GLY A 25 -23.89 5.38 13.10
C GLY A 25 -24.13 5.86 11.66
N GLN A 26 -23.39 6.86 11.19
CA GLN A 26 -23.50 7.36 9.82
C GLN A 26 -22.79 6.43 8.83
N GLY A 27 -23.46 6.13 7.71
CA GLY A 27 -22.92 5.29 6.64
C GLY A 27 -23.02 3.79 6.92
N ARG A 28 -22.24 3.00 6.18
CA ARG A 28 -22.21 1.54 6.28
C ARG A 28 -21.69 1.06 7.64
N SER A 29 -22.23 -0.07 8.08
CA SER A 29 -21.74 -0.81 9.25
C SER A 29 -20.36 -1.43 9.00
N THR A 30 -19.69 -1.88 10.06
CA THR A 30 -18.38 -2.55 9.92
C THR A 30 -18.48 -3.79 9.03
N ASP A 31 -19.54 -4.58 9.17
CA ASP A 31 -19.72 -5.84 8.42
C ASP A 31 -19.98 -5.59 6.93
N GLU A 32 -20.69 -4.52 6.60
CA GLU A 32 -20.86 -4.06 5.21
C GLU A 32 -19.55 -3.50 4.63
N LEU A 33 -18.75 -2.83 5.46
CA LEU A 33 -17.46 -2.28 5.01
C LEU A 33 -16.44 -3.37 4.71
N ILE A 34 -16.38 -4.45 5.49
CA ILE A 34 -15.44 -5.56 5.24
C ILE A 34 -15.83 -6.42 4.02
N THR A 35 -17.11 -6.45 3.67
CA THR A 35 -17.62 -7.22 2.52
C THR A 35 -17.62 -6.40 1.23
N SER A 36 -17.65 -5.08 1.32
CA SER A 36 -17.60 -4.17 0.15
C SER A 36 -16.17 -3.76 -0.25
N ASP A 37 -15.99 -3.39 -1.52
CA ASP A 37 -14.71 -2.91 -2.08
C ASP A 37 -14.70 -1.40 -2.41
N GLY A 38 -15.82 -0.71 -2.16
CA GLY A 38 -15.96 0.70 -2.50
C GLY A 38 -15.07 1.64 -1.68
N PRO A 39 -14.79 2.86 -2.19
CA PRO A 39 -14.07 3.88 -1.44
C PRO A 39 -14.82 4.26 -0.17
N VAL A 40 -14.06 4.73 0.82
CA VAL A 40 -14.57 5.19 2.13
C VAL A 40 -14.00 6.57 2.45
N LYS A 41 -14.74 7.34 3.24
CA LYS A 41 -14.35 8.67 3.76
C LYS A 41 -15.05 8.94 5.10
N GLY A 42 -14.57 9.92 5.86
CA GLY A 42 -15.20 10.35 7.11
C GLY A 42 -15.42 9.21 8.12
N ALA A 43 -16.64 9.08 8.64
CA ALA A 43 -16.99 8.07 9.66
C ALA A 43 -16.75 6.63 9.19
N GLU A 44 -17.08 6.29 7.93
CA GLU A 44 -16.81 4.95 7.38
C GLU A 44 -15.32 4.64 7.32
N ALA A 45 -14.50 5.62 6.93
CA ALA A 45 -13.05 5.46 6.90
C ALA A 45 -12.49 5.21 8.31
N GLN A 46 -12.95 5.98 9.31
CA GLN A 46 -12.53 5.77 10.70
C GLN A 46 -12.97 4.40 11.23
N ARG A 47 -14.21 3.97 10.94
CA ARG A 47 -14.74 2.65 11.32
C ARG A 47 -13.87 1.53 10.75
N LEU A 48 -13.51 1.61 9.46
CA LEU A 48 -12.66 0.62 8.81
C LEU A 48 -11.23 0.63 9.35
N ARG A 49 -10.65 1.80 9.67
CA ARG A 49 -9.33 1.89 10.33
C ARG A 49 -9.34 1.25 11.72
N ASN A 50 -10.38 1.51 12.51
CA ASN A 50 -10.54 0.93 13.84
C ASN A 50 -10.65 -0.60 13.76
N TYR A 51 -11.44 -1.11 12.81
CA TYR A 51 -11.51 -2.54 12.53
C TYR A 51 -10.15 -3.13 12.16
N ALA A 52 -9.45 -2.49 11.21
CA ALA A 52 -8.16 -2.95 10.70
C ALA A 52 -7.05 -2.96 11.78
N THR A 53 -7.11 -2.04 12.74
CA THR A 53 -6.15 -1.93 13.86
C THR A 53 -6.51 -2.83 15.04
N SER A 54 -7.80 -3.11 15.27
CA SER A 54 -8.27 -3.91 16.42
C SER A 54 -8.15 -5.42 16.20
N ARG A 55 -8.23 -5.87 14.96
CA ARG A 55 -8.08 -7.29 14.61
C ARG A 55 -6.66 -7.54 14.11
N TYR A 56 -5.89 -8.38 14.81
CA TYR A 56 -4.56 -8.85 14.41
C TYR A 56 -4.57 -10.28 13.84
N LEU A 57 -3.84 -10.52 12.75
CA LEU A 57 -3.67 -11.85 12.18
C LEU A 57 -2.98 -12.76 13.21
N ASP A 58 -3.62 -13.87 13.55
CA ASP A 58 -3.03 -14.97 14.30
C ASP A 58 -2.66 -16.09 13.32
N PRO A 59 -1.36 -16.28 13.01
CA PRO A 59 -0.91 -17.31 12.09
C PRO A 59 -1.38 -18.74 12.40
N THR A 60 -1.65 -19.03 13.67
CA THR A 60 -2.01 -20.39 14.11
C THR A 60 -3.47 -20.71 13.80
N CYS A 61 -4.34 -19.70 13.81
CA CYS A 61 -5.78 -19.88 13.68
C CYS A 61 -6.35 -19.32 12.37
N ASP A 62 -5.76 -18.23 11.85
CA ASP A 62 -6.32 -17.48 10.72
C ASP A 62 -5.79 -17.95 9.36
N LEU A 63 -4.66 -18.66 9.31
CA LEU A 63 -4.02 -19.12 8.06
C LEU A 63 -4.38 -20.58 7.75
N ASP A 64 -4.79 -20.83 6.50
CA ASP A 64 -4.87 -22.19 5.95
C ASP A 64 -3.46 -22.78 5.72
N THR A 65 -3.38 -24.05 5.32
CA THR A 65 -2.09 -24.73 5.09
C THR A 65 -1.21 -23.97 4.11
N TYR A 66 -1.79 -23.41 3.05
CA TYR A 66 -1.08 -22.62 2.05
C TYR A 66 -0.58 -21.28 2.63
N GLY A 67 -1.42 -20.55 3.35
CA GLY A 67 -1.05 -19.31 4.04
C GLY A 67 0.06 -19.52 5.06
N ARG A 68 0.04 -20.64 5.79
CA ARG A 68 1.14 -21.04 6.69
C ARG A 68 2.42 -21.32 5.92
N SER A 69 2.38 -22.06 4.81
CA SER A 69 3.57 -22.30 3.98
C SER A 69 4.15 -20.98 3.43
N LEU A 70 3.31 -20.03 3.02
CA LEU A 70 3.74 -18.69 2.62
C LEU A 70 4.40 -17.93 3.77
N LEU A 71 3.80 -17.95 4.96
CA LEU A 71 4.36 -17.25 6.13
C LEU A 71 5.68 -17.87 6.60
N MET A 72 5.78 -19.19 6.57
CA MET A 72 6.94 -19.94 7.05
C MET A 72 8.08 -19.99 6.02
N GLY A 73 7.85 -19.56 4.78
CA GLY A 73 8.84 -19.66 3.71
C GLY A 73 9.07 -21.09 3.24
N ASP A 74 8.05 -21.94 3.29
CA ASP A 74 8.12 -23.30 2.73
C ASP A 74 7.93 -23.23 1.21
N LEU A 75 9.02 -22.91 0.49
CA LEU A 75 8.99 -22.74 -0.97
C LEU A 75 8.53 -23.99 -1.70
N GLU A 76 8.95 -25.17 -1.24
CA GLU A 76 8.60 -26.44 -1.88
C GLU A 76 7.14 -26.81 -1.64
N GLY A 77 6.61 -26.54 -0.44
CA GLY A 77 5.18 -26.65 -0.16
C GLY A 77 4.33 -25.70 -0.99
N VAL A 78 4.76 -24.44 -1.14
CA VAL A 78 4.08 -23.43 -1.97
C VAL A 78 4.05 -23.86 -3.45
N LYS A 79 5.18 -24.31 -4.00
CA LYS A 79 5.26 -24.83 -5.38
C LYS A 79 4.31 -26.02 -5.58
N ARG A 80 4.30 -26.95 -4.64
CA ARG A 80 3.46 -28.16 -4.70
C ARG A 80 1.98 -27.84 -4.65
N ASP A 81 1.53 -26.98 -3.73
CA ASP A 81 0.13 -26.55 -3.66
C ASP A 81 -0.28 -25.76 -4.92
N PHE A 82 0.59 -24.88 -5.41
CA PHE A 82 0.34 -24.10 -6.64
C PHE A 82 0.18 -24.98 -7.89
N GLN A 83 0.93 -26.08 -7.98
CA GLN A 83 0.84 -27.07 -9.06
C GLN A 83 -0.36 -28.02 -8.89
N THR A 84 -0.90 -28.16 -7.68
CA THR A 84 -2.02 -29.06 -7.40
C THR A 84 -3.35 -28.46 -7.86
N PRO A 85 -4.14 -29.14 -8.70
CA PRO A 85 -5.46 -28.63 -9.11
C PRO A 85 -6.46 -28.64 -7.95
N ARG A 86 -6.67 -27.50 -7.27
CA ARG A 86 -7.80 -27.38 -6.33
C ARG A 86 -9.13 -27.59 -7.07
N ARG A 87 -9.93 -28.57 -6.63
CA ARG A 87 -11.30 -28.80 -7.13
C ARG A 87 -12.11 -27.51 -6.97
N LYS A 88 -12.81 -27.13 -8.04
CA LYS A 88 -13.60 -25.89 -8.14
C LYS A 88 -14.49 -25.71 -6.90
N ALA A 89 -14.32 -24.62 -6.17
CA ALA A 89 -15.41 -24.08 -5.37
C ALA A 89 -16.58 -23.80 -6.33
N GLN A 90 -17.75 -24.36 -6.02
CA GLN A 90 -18.95 -24.28 -6.84
C GLN A 90 -19.35 -22.81 -7.06
N GLY A 91 -19.74 -22.46 -8.28
CA GLY A 91 -20.35 -21.17 -8.64
C GLY A 91 -19.58 -20.38 -9.67
N SER A 92 -20.06 -20.41 -10.92
CA SER A 92 -19.68 -19.62 -12.10
C SER A 92 -18.39 -20.03 -12.85
N ARG A 93 -18.50 -20.10 -14.18
CA ARG A 93 -17.49 -20.57 -15.15
C ARG A 93 -16.56 -19.40 -15.52
N PRO A 94 -15.26 -19.41 -15.17
CA PRO A 94 -14.31 -18.41 -15.63
C PRO A 94 -13.47 -18.95 -16.80
N THR A 95 -13.31 -18.15 -17.85
CA THR A 95 -12.37 -18.38 -18.98
C THR A 95 -10.91 -18.47 -18.51
N ARG A 96 -10.03 -19.01 -19.35
CA ARG A 96 -8.64 -19.37 -19.01
C ARG A 96 -7.78 -18.22 -18.44
N ARG A 97 -8.06 -16.97 -18.82
CA ARG A 97 -7.48 -15.75 -18.21
C ARG A 97 -8.04 -15.46 -16.81
N SER A 98 -9.34 -15.61 -16.60
CA SER A 98 -9.96 -15.46 -15.28
C SER A 98 -9.64 -16.57 -14.28
N ARG A 99 -9.15 -17.74 -14.73
CA ARG A 99 -8.57 -18.75 -13.81
C ARG A 99 -7.28 -18.27 -13.15
N ALA A 100 -6.47 -17.44 -13.82
CA ALA A 100 -5.26 -16.85 -13.24
C ALA A 100 -5.59 -15.64 -12.34
N HIS A 101 -6.53 -14.79 -12.77
CA HIS A 101 -7.01 -13.66 -11.95
C HIS A 101 -7.71 -14.14 -10.67
N VAL A 102 -8.61 -15.12 -10.72
CA VAL A 102 -9.27 -15.66 -9.50
C VAL A 102 -8.27 -16.41 -8.59
N ARG A 103 -7.20 -16.99 -9.16
CA ARG A 103 -6.16 -17.70 -8.40
C ARG A 103 -5.22 -16.79 -7.63
N VAL A 104 -5.08 -15.52 -8.02
CA VAL A 104 -4.01 -14.65 -7.50
C VAL A 104 -4.47 -13.24 -7.10
N SER A 105 -5.69 -12.81 -7.43
CA SER A 105 -6.33 -11.63 -6.83
C SER A 105 -6.96 -11.93 -5.45
N ARG A 106 -7.22 -13.22 -5.18
CA ARG A 106 -7.80 -13.72 -3.93
C ARG A 106 -6.81 -14.15 -2.83
N PRO A 107 -5.49 -14.41 -3.00
CA PRO A 107 -4.64 -14.94 -1.95
C PRO A 107 -4.25 -13.96 -0.87
N LEU A 108 -4.33 -12.63 -1.01
CA LEU A 108 -4.25 -11.81 0.21
C LEU A 108 -5.51 -11.98 1.07
N ARG A 109 -6.70 -11.97 0.45
CA ARG A 109 -7.99 -12.24 1.14
C ARG A 109 -8.18 -13.70 1.59
N ALA A 110 -7.52 -14.67 0.94
CA ALA A 110 -7.69 -16.10 1.18
C ALA A 110 -6.53 -16.70 1.97
N ALA A 111 -5.30 -16.18 1.83
CA ALA A 111 -4.20 -16.56 2.71
C ALA A 111 -4.23 -15.76 4.01
N LEU A 112 -4.68 -14.50 4.07
CA LEU A 112 -4.83 -13.73 5.33
C LEU A 112 -6.26 -13.77 5.90
N GLY A 113 -7.20 -14.45 5.23
CA GLY A 113 -8.62 -14.34 5.53
C GLY A 113 -9.20 -12.93 5.25
N PRO A 114 -10.53 -12.72 5.43
CA PRO A 114 -11.19 -11.43 5.23
C PRO A 114 -10.81 -10.36 6.27
N HIS A 115 -9.75 -10.58 7.02
CA HIS A 115 -9.57 -9.98 8.31
C HIS A 115 -8.09 -9.64 8.49
N LYS A 116 -7.85 -8.45 9.05
CA LYS A 116 -6.66 -8.10 9.84
C LYS A 116 -5.44 -7.63 9.03
N ARG A 117 -4.93 -6.43 9.34
CA ARG A 117 -3.63 -5.98 8.81
C ARG A 117 -2.55 -6.98 9.26
N PRO A 118 -1.57 -7.32 8.41
CA PRO A 118 -0.35 -7.95 8.89
C PRO A 118 0.40 -6.93 9.75
N HIS A 119 0.17 -6.94 11.06
CA HIS A 119 1.12 -6.34 11.99
C HIS A 119 2.38 -7.22 11.97
N LEU A 120 3.28 -6.93 11.02
CA LEU A 120 4.63 -7.50 10.92
C LEU A 120 5.48 -7.24 12.18
N GLN A 121 4.99 -6.47 13.16
CA GLN A 121 5.61 -6.25 14.47
C GLN A 121 5.91 -7.54 15.25
N ARG A 122 5.28 -8.67 14.91
CA ARG A 122 5.44 -9.95 15.63
C ARG A 122 6.07 -11.07 14.81
N ALA A 123 6.53 -10.82 13.59
CA ALA A 123 7.43 -11.76 12.94
C ALA A 123 8.73 -11.85 13.76
N PRO A 124 9.26 -13.05 14.04
CA PRO A 124 10.44 -13.21 14.88
C PRO A 124 11.63 -12.41 14.34
N PRO A 125 12.49 -11.86 15.22
CA PRO A 125 13.55 -10.90 14.88
C PRO A 125 14.69 -11.49 14.03
N ARG A 126 14.57 -12.74 13.61
CA ARG A 126 15.48 -13.42 12.71
C ARG A 126 14.61 -14.26 11.78
N HIS A 127 14.38 -13.80 10.55
CA HIS A 127 14.06 -14.68 9.43
C HIS A 127 15.41 -15.01 8.76
N PRO A 128 16.12 -16.08 9.17
CA PRO A 128 17.35 -16.51 8.49
C PRO A 128 17.09 -17.07 7.08
N ALA A 129 15.83 -17.13 6.65
CA ALA A 129 15.45 -17.39 5.28
C ALA A 129 14.13 -16.67 5.00
N ARG A 130 14.17 -15.35 4.76
CA ARG A 130 13.24 -14.82 3.74
C ARG A 130 13.71 -15.53 2.49
N VAL A 131 12.99 -16.61 2.13
CA VAL A 131 13.15 -17.28 0.84
C VAL A 131 13.35 -16.17 -0.15
N GLN A 132 14.53 -16.14 -0.77
CA GLN A 132 14.73 -15.27 -1.93
C GLN A 132 13.52 -15.58 -2.81
N PRO A 133 12.57 -14.64 -2.99
CA PRO A 133 11.53 -14.83 -3.98
C PRO A 133 12.32 -15.20 -5.23
N PRO A 134 12.12 -16.41 -5.75
CA PRO A 134 13.15 -16.98 -6.58
C PRO A 134 13.39 -16.01 -7.73
N ARG A 135 14.64 -15.86 -8.14
CA ARG A 135 15.02 -15.21 -9.42
C ARG A 135 14.44 -15.97 -10.63
N HIS A 136 13.30 -16.63 -10.46
CA HIS A 136 12.53 -17.25 -11.49
C HIS A 136 11.70 -16.17 -12.16
N ARG A 137 12.04 -15.97 -13.42
CA ARG A 137 11.29 -15.35 -14.52
C ARG A 137 9.78 -15.71 -14.57
N GLN A 138 9.29 -16.62 -13.70
CA GLN A 138 7.89 -17.01 -13.50
C GLN A 138 7.09 -16.09 -12.56
N VAL A 139 7.72 -15.25 -11.72
CA VAL A 139 6.99 -14.20 -10.95
C VAL A 139 6.28 -13.23 -11.89
N ALA A 140 6.77 -13.09 -13.13
CA ALA A 140 6.21 -12.26 -14.19
C ALA A 140 4.78 -12.62 -14.65
N GLN A 141 4.11 -13.61 -14.06
CA GLN A 141 2.73 -13.99 -14.40
C GLN A 141 1.74 -13.94 -13.22
N LEU A 142 2.20 -13.62 -12.01
CA LEU A 142 1.31 -13.48 -10.85
C LEU A 142 0.76 -12.04 -10.80
N PRO A 143 -0.56 -11.81 -10.81
CA PRO A 143 -1.09 -10.47 -10.62
C PRO A 143 -0.68 -9.92 -9.24
N VAL A 144 -0.11 -8.73 -9.27
CA VAL A 144 0.39 -7.98 -8.11
C VAL A 144 -0.57 -6.88 -7.65
N ASP A 145 -1.77 -6.84 -8.23
CA ASP A 145 -2.85 -5.90 -7.92
C ASP A 145 -3.76 -6.37 -6.77
N GLY A 146 -3.49 -7.55 -6.21
CA GLY A 146 -4.19 -8.06 -5.03
C GLY A 146 -4.08 -7.10 -3.85
N ALA A 147 -5.22 -6.79 -3.23
CA ALA A 147 -5.34 -5.84 -2.14
C ALA A 147 -6.05 -6.44 -0.92
N ASP A 148 -5.71 -5.95 0.27
CA ASP A 148 -6.38 -6.30 1.52
C ASP A 148 -7.75 -5.62 1.67
N VAL A 149 -8.41 -5.80 2.83
CA VAL A 149 -9.72 -5.20 3.14
C VAL A 149 -9.71 -3.68 3.07
N SER A 150 -8.56 -3.04 3.35
CA SER A 150 -8.40 -1.60 3.23
C SER A 150 -8.13 -1.13 1.81
N GLY A 151 -7.96 -2.06 0.85
CA GLY A 151 -7.54 -1.78 -0.51
C GLY A 151 -6.03 -1.56 -0.65
N THR A 152 -5.23 -1.91 0.36
CA THR A 152 -3.77 -1.75 0.34
C THR A 152 -3.13 -2.96 -0.33
N THR A 153 -2.26 -2.73 -1.32
CA THR A 153 -1.59 -3.79 -2.09
C THR A 153 -0.36 -4.33 -1.37
N ALA A 154 0.13 -5.50 -1.81
CA ALA A 154 1.40 -6.05 -1.31
C ALA A 154 2.58 -5.07 -1.51
N LEU A 155 2.62 -4.37 -2.66
CA LEU A 155 3.65 -3.37 -2.94
C LEU A 155 3.59 -2.20 -1.95
N ALA A 156 2.39 -1.73 -1.62
CA ALA A 156 2.20 -0.68 -0.63
C ALA A 156 2.69 -1.14 0.76
N HIS A 157 2.38 -2.37 1.16
CA HIS A 157 2.84 -2.94 2.43
C HIS A 157 4.37 -3.07 2.50
N SER A 158 5.04 -3.53 1.44
CA SER A 158 6.50 -3.72 1.45
C SER A 158 7.29 -2.42 1.62
N VAL A 159 6.69 -1.27 1.28
CA VAL A 159 7.34 0.05 1.39
C VAL A 159 6.90 0.86 2.61
N SER A 160 5.69 0.66 3.14
CA SER A 160 5.09 1.60 4.09
C SER A 160 4.90 1.08 5.53
N THR A 161 4.87 -0.23 5.75
CA THR A 161 4.56 -0.77 7.09
C THR A 161 5.78 -0.76 8.01
N LYS A 162 5.74 0.04 9.08
CA LYS A 162 6.77 -0.02 10.13
C LYS A 162 6.58 -1.26 11.00
N PRO A 163 7.66 -1.97 11.38
CA PRO A 163 9.06 -1.54 11.31
C PRO A 163 9.83 -1.94 10.05
N ALA A 164 9.20 -2.55 9.04
CA ALA A 164 9.91 -3.19 7.92
C ALA A 164 9.77 -2.41 6.60
N PHE A 165 10.89 -1.95 6.05
CA PHE A 165 11.01 -1.60 4.64
C PHE A 165 11.74 -2.74 3.93
N ASP A 166 11.11 -3.37 2.95
CA ASP A 166 11.70 -4.45 2.15
C ASP A 166 11.91 -3.99 0.71
N PRO A 167 13.09 -3.42 0.38
CA PRO A 167 13.37 -2.90 -0.96
C PRO A 167 13.43 -4.00 -2.03
N GLU A 168 13.81 -5.23 -1.68
CA GLU A 168 13.90 -6.34 -2.63
C GLU A 168 12.51 -6.81 -3.04
N LEU A 169 11.63 -7.05 -2.06
CA LEU A 169 10.23 -7.39 -2.33
C LEU A 169 9.51 -6.25 -3.06
N ALA A 170 9.73 -5.01 -2.64
CA ALA A 170 9.17 -3.84 -3.31
C ALA A 170 9.60 -3.79 -4.78
N ARG A 171 10.89 -4.06 -5.05
CA ARG A 171 11.41 -4.08 -6.42
C ARG A 171 10.76 -5.16 -7.27
N LEU A 172 10.62 -6.38 -6.73
CA LEU A 172 10.00 -7.49 -7.47
C LEU A 172 8.53 -7.25 -7.78
N LEU A 173 7.76 -6.75 -6.81
CA LEU A 173 6.35 -6.42 -7.01
C LEU A 173 6.16 -5.28 -8.01
N TYR A 174 7.05 -4.30 -7.97
CA TYR A 174 7.07 -3.19 -8.91
C TYR A 174 7.45 -3.63 -10.33
N ASP A 175 8.51 -4.43 -10.48
CA ASP A 175 8.95 -4.96 -11.78
C ASP A 175 7.90 -5.90 -12.40
N ALA A 176 7.09 -6.57 -11.57
CA ALA A 176 5.93 -7.36 -11.98
C ALA A 176 4.70 -6.50 -12.38
N GLY A 177 4.80 -5.17 -12.34
CA GLY A 177 3.76 -4.24 -12.79
C GLY A 177 2.91 -3.63 -11.67
N GLY A 178 3.33 -3.72 -10.42
CA GLY A 178 2.64 -3.11 -9.29
C GLY A 178 2.60 -1.59 -9.41
N ASP A 179 1.42 -1.00 -9.19
CA ASP A 179 1.26 0.45 -9.22
C ASP A 179 1.74 1.07 -7.89
N VAL A 180 2.89 1.77 -7.95
CA VAL A 180 3.45 2.49 -6.80
C VAL A 180 2.52 3.59 -6.28
N ASN A 181 1.63 4.13 -7.14
CA ASN A 181 0.64 5.14 -6.78
C ASN A 181 -0.76 4.55 -6.59
N HIS A 182 -0.88 3.23 -6.38
CA HIS A 182 -2.15 2.59 -6.09
C HIS A 182 -2.83 3.28 -4.90
N ARG A 183 -4.11 3.58 -5.04
CA ARG A 183 -4.91 4.24 -4.00
C ARG A 183 -5.73 3.19 -3.28
N ASN A 184 -5.53 3.08 -1.98
CA ASN A 184 -6.36 2.23 -1.13
C ASN A 184 -7.80 2.80 -1.00
N ARG A 185 -8.67 2.13 -0.24
CA ARG A 185 -10.07 2.56 -0.09
C ARG A 185 -10.22 3.91 0.62
N TYR A 186 -9.21 4.37 1.35
CA TYR A 186 -9.16 5.71 1.92
C TYR A 186 -8.69 6.78 0.91
N GLY A 187 -8.29 6.36 -0.30
CA GLY A 187 -7.72 7.24 -1.31
C GLY A 187 -6.23 7.52 -1.10
N GLU A 188 -5.58 6.79 -0.19
CA GLU A 188 -4.19 6.98 0.19
C GLU A 188 -3.26 6.18 -0.71
N VAL A 189 -2.16 6.80 -1.12
CA VAL A 189 -0.97 6.14 -1.70
C VAL A 189 -0.01 5.68 -0.60
N PRO A 190 0.93 4.75 -0.87
CA PRO A 190 1.86 4.21 0.14
C PRO A 190 2.60 5.29 0.94
N ALA A 191 2.90 6.44 0.31
CA ALA A 191 3.58 7.55 0.97
C ALA A 191 2.80 8.19 2.13
N HIS A 192 1.46 8.04 2.22
CA HIS A 192 0.71 8.51 3.40
C HIS A 192 1.21 7.79 4.65
N GLU A 193 1.32 6.48 4.58
CA GLU A 193 1.81 5.65 5.69
C GLU A 193 3.33 5.83 5.89
N ILE A 194 4.14 5.98 4.82
CA ILE A 194 5.58 6.29 4.95
C ILE A 194 5.80 7.57 5.76
N CYS A 195 5.07 8.64 5.45
CA CYS A 195 5.17 9.94 6.10
C CYS A 195 4.51 10.02 7.48
N MET A 196 3.78 9.00 7.95
CA MET A 196 3.27 8.92 9.32
C MET A 196 4.28 8.24 10.26
N VAL A 197 5.26 8.99 10.78
CA VAL A 197 6.30 8.44 11.68
C VAL A 197 5.90 8.62 13.14
N TRP A 198 5.49 7.52 13.79
CA TRP A 198 5.09 7.53 15.20
C TRP A 198 6.28 7.56 16.16
N ASP A 199 7.31 6.77 15.85
CA ASP A 199 8.54 6.59 16.64
C ASP A 199 9.75 7.08 15.85
N ALA A 200 10.61 7.89 16.48
CA ALA A 200 11.81 8.44 15.83
C ALA A 200 12.78 7.34 15.35
N ARG A 201 12.77 6.15 15.96
CA ARG A 201 13.60 5.00 15.57
C ARG A 201 13.27 4.48 14.17
N ASP A 202 12.07 4.76 13.67
CA ASP A 202 11.65 4.37 12.32
C ASP A 202 12.03 5.41 11.26
N LEU A 203 12.54 6.58 11.65
CA LEU A 203 12.81 7.67 10.74
C LEU A 203 13.83 7.32 9.63
N PRO A 204 14.98 6.65 9.91
CA PRO A 204 15.89 6.24 8.85
C PRO A 204 15.22 5.34 7.80
N ARG A 205 14.39 4.39 8.26
CA ARG A 205 13.67 3.49 7.34
C ARG A 205 12.61 4.22 6.52
N ALA A 206 11.91 5.19 7.13
CA ALA A 206 10.96 6.03 6.42
C ALA A 206 11.66 6.87 5.33
N VAL A 207 12.89 7.33 5.60
CA VAL A 207 13.72 8.06 4.63
C VAL A 207 14.09 7.16 3.45
N ASP A 208 14.56 5.94 3.71
CA ASP A 208 14.91 4.99 2.65
C ASP A 208 13.69 4.57 1.83
N ALA A 209 12.55 4.29 2.48
CA ALA A 209 11.30 3.99 1.82
C ALA A 209 10.79 5.15 0.96
N LEU A 210 10.90 6.41 1.44
CA LEU A 210 10.49 7.59 0.69
C LEU A 210 11.36 7.82 -0.54
N ARG A 211 12.68 7.65 -0.40
CA ARG A 211 13.63 7.72 -1.52
C ARG A 211 13.30 6.67 -2.57
N TRP A 212 13.07 5.43 -2.15
CA TRP A 212 12.68 4.34 -3.04
C TRP A 212 11.36 4.68 -3.75
N PHE A 213 10.35 5.12 -3.01
CA PHE A 213 9.03 5.48 -3.54
C PHE A 213 9.13 6.55 -4.63
N LEU A 214 9.84 7.65 -4.37
CA LEU A 214 10.01 8.74 -5.34
C LEU A 214 10.79 8.29 -6.57
N ALA A 215 11.88 7.52 -6.39
CA ALA A 215 12.70 7.01 -7.50
C ALA A 215 11.91 6.08 -8.45
N HIS A 216 10.90 5.37 -7.94
CA HIS A 216 10.04 4.48 -8.74
C HIS A 216 8.79 5.17 -9.30
N GLY A 217 8.70 6.49 -9.12
CA GLY A 217 7.66 7.34 -9.69
C GLY A 217 6.47 7.60 -8.78
N GLY A 218 6.68 7.43 -7.48
CA GLY A 218 5.72 7.80 -6.45
C GLY A 218 5.42 9.29 -6.43
N ASN A 219 4.18 9.63 -6.12
CA ASN A 219 3.67 10.99 -6.03
C ASN A 219 3.23 11.32 -4.60
N VAL A 220 3.82 12.36 -4.01
CA VAL A 220 3.55 12.84 -2.64
C VAL A 220 2.45 13.91 -2.55
N ASP A 221 1.87 14.28 -3.70
CA ASP A 221 0.82 15.29 -3.84
C ASP A 221 -0.56 14.66 -4.06
N VAL A 222 -0.67 13.33 -3.99
CA VAL A 222 -1.96 12.65 -4.04
C VAL A 222 -2.70 12.86 -2.73
N VAL A 223 -3.88 13.48 -2.81
CA VAL A 223 -4.76 13.76 -1.68
C VAL A 223 -5.68 12.58 -1.41
N GLU A 224 -5.91 12.23 -0.14
CA GLU A 224 -6.87 11.20 0.28
C GLU A 224 -8.34 11.58 -0.02
N ASN A 225 -9.28 10.64 0.19
CA ASN A 225 -10.67 10.79 -0.25
C ASN A 225 -11.44 11.93 0.43
N SER A 226 -11.05 12.34 1.63
CA SER A 226 -11.66 13.46 2.36
C SER A 226 -11.12 14.82 1.89
N GLY A 227 -10.03 14.85 1.12
CA GLY A 227 -9.44 16.07 0.58
C GLY A 227 -8.52 16.83 1.53
N HIS A 228 -8.21 16.28 2.71
CA HIS A 228 -7.55 17.02 3.79
C HIS A 228 -6.05 16.78 3.88
N THR A 229 -5.57 15.63 3.42
CA THR A 229 -4.18 15.21 3.65
C THR A 229 -3.57 14.64 2.39
N CYS A 230 -2.30 14.98 2.16
CA CYS A 230 -1.42 14.30 1.22
C CYS A 230 -0.10 13.97 1.93
N PRO A 231 0.74 13.08 1.38
CA PRO A 231 2.04 12.76 1.97
C PRO A 231 2.90 14.00 2.24
N ARG A 232 2.87 14.99 1.33
CA ARG A 232 3.60 16.26 1.50
C ARG A 232 3.14 17.05 2.73
N SER A 233 1.83 17.12 3.01
CA SER A 233 1.33 17.86 4.17
C SER A 233 1.69 17.19 5.50
N LEU A 234 1.81 15.85 5.51
CA LEU A 234 2.22 15.07 6.69
C LEU A 234 3.67 15.34 7.13
N LEU A 235 4.54 15.76 6.20
CA LEU A 235 5.94 16.10 6.52
C LEU A 235 6.05 17.20 7.58
N GLY A 236 5.10 18.17 7.58
CA GLY A 236 5.05 19.21 8.60
C GLY A 236 4.84 18.65 10.00
N THR A 237 3.95 17.66 10.13
CA THR A 237 3.66 16.99 11.41
C THR A 237 4.87 16.22 11.92
N VAL A 238 5.56 15.47 11.05
CA VAL A 238 6.76 14.71 11.41
C VAL A 238 7.91 15.64 11.80
N THR A 239 8.13 16.70 11.03
CA THR A 239 9.17 17.70 11.35
C THR A 239 8.90 18.39 12.68
N GLN A 240 7.64 18.75 12.98
CA GLN A 240 7.31 19.36 14.26
C GLN A 240 7.49 18.37 15.43
N LYS A 241 7.02 17.14 15.26
CA LYS A 241 7.04 16.12 16.33
C LYS A 241 8.46 15.67 16.69
N HIS A 242 9.28 15.36 15.69
CA HIS A 242 10.62 14.77 15.90
C HIS A 242 11.76 15.78 15.75
N LYS A 243 11.45 17.04 15.44
CA LYS A 243 12.43 18.11 15.14
C LYS A 243 13.40 17.76 14.01
N ASP A 244 13.02 16.83 13.13
CA ASP A 244 13.84 16.32 12.04
C ASP A 244 13.26 16.72 10.67
N ARG A 245 14.11 17.26 9.81
CA ARG A 245 13.74 17.77 8.48
C ARG A 245 14.14 16.83 7.33
N THR A 246 14.67 15.64 7.62
CA THR A 246 15.27 14.73 6.63
C THR A 246 14.25 14.28 5.59
N LEU A 247 13.04 13.85 5.99
CA LEU A 247 11.99 13.50 5.02
C LEU A 247 11.57 14.70 4.16
N LYS A 248 11.47 15.89 4.77
CA LYS A 248 11.17 17.13 4.05
C LYS A 248 12.25 17.44 3.01
N ARG A 249 13.53 17.29 3.38
CA ARG A 249 14.67 17.49 2.49
C ARG A 249 14.65 16.51 1.31
N VAL A 250 14.32 15.24 1.53
CA VAL A 250 14.18 14.24 0.43
C VAL A 250 13.16 14.69 -0.61
N VAL A 251 12.00 15.20 -0.17
CA VAL A 251 10.99 15.71 -1.11
C VAL A 251 11.47 16.97 -1.83
N GLN A 252 12.12 17.90 -1.12
CA GLN A 252 12.68 19.12 -1.72
C GLN A 252 13.76 18.82 -2.77
N GLU A 253 14.61 17.83 -2.52
CA GLU A 253 15.64 17.36 -3.46
C GLU A 253 14.99 16.81 -4.74
N GLU A 254 13.93 16.02 -4.60
CA GLU A 254 13.18 15.49 -5.73
C GLU A 254 12.41 16.59 -6.49
N ASP A 255 11.80 17.56 -5.79
CA ASP A 255 11.16 18.71 -6.42
C ASP A 255 12.17 19.52 -7.25
N ALA A 256 13.35 19.78 -6.68
CA ALA A 256 14.42 20.48 -7.37
C ALA A 256 14.94 19.68 -8.58
N ARG A 257 15.02 18.35 -8.48
CA ARG A 257 15.33 17.49 -9.63
C ARG A 257 14.26 17.62 -10.72
N ARG A 258 12.98 17.48 -10.38
CA ARG A 258 11.87 17.59 -11.35
C ARG A 258 11.83 18.96 -12.02
N MET A 259 12.13 20.03 -11.28
CA MET A 259 12.23 21.38 -11.83
C MET A 259 13.36 21.49 -12.87
N ARG A 260 14.56 20.98 -12.57
CA ARG A 260 15.70 20.97 -13.51
C ARG A 260 15.47 20.06 -14.73
N ARG A 261 14.68 19.00 -14.56
CA ARG A 261 14.43 17.96 -15.58
C ARG A 261 13.04 18.08 -16.23
N GLY A 262 12.35 19.22 -16.06
CA GLY A 262 10.95 19.40 -16.48
C GLY A 262 10.67 19.14 -17.97
N ASP A 263 11.71 19.17 -18.81
CA ASP A 263 11.63 18.82 -20.23
C ASP A 263 11.57 17.33 -20.55
N VAL A 264 12.09 16.50 -19.65
CA VAL A 264 12.25 15.05 -19.85
C VAL A 264 11.48 14.21 -18.83
N CYS A 265 11.04 14.80 -17.72
CA CYS A 265 10.32 14.09 -16.67
C CYS A 265 8.80 14.32 -16.70
N CYS A 266 8.03 13.32 -16.29
CA CYS A 266 6.59 13.43 -16.09
C CYS A 266 6.25 14.31 -14.87
N ALA A 267 5.33 15.26 -15.01
CA ALA A 267 4.90 16.16 -13.93
C ALA A 267 4.22 15.42 -12.76
N PHE A 268 3.58 14.28 -13.03
CA PHE A 268 2.88 13.49 -12.00
C PHE A 268 3.83 12.50 -11.30
N CYS A 269 4.47 11.61 -12.05
CA CYS A 269 5.29 10.55 -11.48
C CYS A 269 6.80 10.85 -11.47
N GLY A 270 7.29 11.95 -12.06
CA GLY A 270 8.73 12.29 -12.04
C GLY A 270 9.66 11.34 -12.81
N ARG A 271 9.10 10.38 -13.55
CA ARG A 271 9.82 9.37 -14.34
C ARG A 271 10.31 9.96 -15.65
N GLU A 272 11.50 9.52 -16.07
CA GLU A 272 12.21 9.95 -17.28
C GLU A 272 12.45 8.78 -18.26
N ASP A 273 12.29 7.54 -17.81
CA ASP A 273 12.47 6.30 -18.58
C ASP A 273 11.27 5.97 -19.49
N ARG A 274 10.25 6.82 -19.50
CA ARG A 274 9.05 6.68 -20.35
C ARG A 274 8.93 7.90 -21.24
N LEU A 275 8.44 7.70 -22.46
CA LEU A 275 8.08 8.79 -23.35
C LEU A 275 7.10 9.73 -22.64
N VAL A 276 7.42 11.02 -22.61
CA VAL A 276 6.56 12.07 -22.05
C VAL A 276 5.98 12.92 -23.17
N LEU A 277 4.68 13.23 -23.06
CA LEU A 277 3.93 14.06 -23.99
C LEU A 277 3.49 15.33 -23.28
N SER A 278 3.56 16.46 -23.97
CA SER A 278 3.05 17.73 -23.45
C SER A 278 1.53 17.72 -23.38
N CYS A 279 0.99 18.47 -22.42
CA CYS A 279 -0.44 18.70 -22.29
C CYS A 279 -0.93 19.45 -23.54
N GLY A 280 -1.92 18.88 -24.24
CA GLY A 280 -2.42 19.44 -25.49
C GLY A 280 -3.03 20.85 -25.38
N ARG A 281 -3.41 21.28 -24.17
CA ARG A 281 -3.97 22.61 -23.92
C ARG A 281 -2.89 23.65 -23.56
N CYS A 282 -2.20 23.47 -22.43
CA CYS A 282 -1.26 24.48 -21.95
C CYS A 282 0.17 24.30 -22.45
N LYS A 283 0.53 23.13 -23.00
CA LYS A 283 1.88 22.73 -23.43
C LYS A 283 2.99 22.81 -22.36
N LYS A 284 2.71 23.30 -21.15
CA LYS A 284 3.64 23.45 -20.02
C LYS A 284 3.89 22.16 -19.25
N ALA A 285 2.81 21.43 -18.92
CA ALA A 285 2.94 20.16 -18.20
C ALA A 285 3.22 19.01 -19.16
N ARG A 286 4.06 18.06 -18.75
CA ARG A 286 4.37 16.84 -19.50
C ARG A 286 3.95 15.61 -18.71
N TYR A 287 3.39 14.60 -19.38
CA TYR A 287 2.90 13.37 -18.75
C TYR A 287 3.37 12.15 -19.51
N CYS A 288 3.47 11.00 -18.84
CA CYS A 288 3.74 9.73 -19.53
C CYS A 288 2.76 9.50 -20.69
N ALA A 289 3.29 8.96 -21.79
CA ALA A 289 2.54 8.48 -22.93
C ALA A 289 1.48 7.43 -22.54
N PRO A 290 0.55 7.07 -23.45
CA PRO A 290 -0.55 6.17 -23.14
C PRO A 290 -0.14 4.85 -22.45
N PRO A 291 -0.94 4.34 -21.50
CA PRO A 291 -2.23 4.88 -21.06
C PRO A 291 -2.02 6.12 -20.17
N ARG A 292 -2.73 7.24 -20.45
CA ARG A 292 -2.58 8.56 -19.82
C ARG A 292 -3.00 8.62 -18.33
N ALA A 293 -2.60 7.63 -17.53
CA ALA A 293 -2.90 7.49 -16.11
C ALA A 293 -2.34 8.66 -15.30
N CYS A 294 -1.11 9.09 -15.58
CA CYS A 294 -0.47 10.23 -14.93
C CYS A 294 -1.27 11.53 -15.13
N GLN A 295 -1.68 11.83 -16.37
CA GLN A 295 -2.48 13.03 -16.66
C GLN A 295 -3.85 12.96 -15.98
N ARG A 296 -4.53 11.81 -16.02
CA ARG A 296 -5.83 11.63 -15.34
C ARG A 296 -5.72 11.78 -13.83
N GLY A 297 -4.67 11.23 -13.23
CA GLY A 297 -4.39 11.34 -11.80
C GLY A 297 -4.12 12.79 -11.38
N ASP A 298 -3.38 13.53 -12.19
CA ASP A 298 -3.03 14.93 -11.91
C ASP A 298 -4.15 15.93 -12.22
N TRP A 299 -5.13 15.55 -13.05
CA TRP A 299 -6.11 16.48 -13.62
C TRP A 299 -6.87 17.32 -12.59
N LYS A 300 -7.11 16.78 -11.38
CA LYS A 300 -7.77 17.51 -10.29
C LYS A 300 -7.00 18.78 -9.89
N HIS A 301 -5.66 18.74 -9.93
CA HIS A 301 -4.77 19.86 -9.63
C HIS A 301 -4.47 20.65 -10.90
N HIS A 302 -3.95 19.97 -11.93
CA HIS A 302 -3.49 20.61 -13.16
C HIS A 302 -4.56 21.48 -13.84
N LYS A 303 -5.84 21.10 -13.80
CA LYS A 303 -6.93 21.86 -14.43
C LYS A 303 -7.03 23.32 -13.97
N ARG A 304 -6.54 23.65 -12.78
CA ARG A 304 -6.57 25.01 -12.22
C ARG A 304 -5.54 25.92 -12.92
N ASP A 305 -4.41 25.35 -13.30
CA ASP A 305 -3.28 26.07 -13.90
C ASP A 305 -3.15 25.84 -15.41
N CYS A 306 -3.97 24.94 -15.97
CA CYS A 306 -4.02 24.60 -17.38
C CYS A 306 -4.68 25.71 -18.22
N LYS A 307 -3.93 26.79 -18.46
CA LYS A 307 -4.29 27.92 -19.32
C LYS A 307 -3.55 27.83 -20.65
N THR A 308 -4.22 28.26 -21.73
CA THR A 308 -3.64 28.39 -23.09
C THR A 308 -2.54 29.43 -23.12
#